data_AF-A0A966DQ21-F1
#
_entry.id   AF-A0A966DQ21-F1
#
_cell.length_a   1.000
_cell.length_b   1.000
_cell.length_c   1.000
_cell.angle_alpha   90.00
_cell.angle_beta   90.00
_cell.angle_gamma   90.00
#
_symmetry.space_group_name_H-M   'P 1'
#
loop_
_entity.id
_entity.type
_entity.pdbx_description
1 polymer ?
#
loop_
_entity_poly.entity_id
_entity_poly.type
_entity_poly.pdbx_seq_one_letter_code
_entity_poly.pdbx_strand_id
1 'polypeptide(L)'
;MKRRDITISKALYLSGLSLMLLGLPTSRFLMSISQFLLLGAWVIYGIEQIAASGIKPGLMWPLRVVENRFGCFFRQREAIIFILIFLLHGIGLLWTSDLPFGLHDLRIKLPLLLLPIVFSTLPALNQKTFNTLLFIYLFALLAASAECIYILFTENITDIRDISTHISHVRLALNFVAGIFFGGYYLFSGKATLSRWQRIVAGLLSGWFLFFLIFMKSPTGIIVFILTTTILFFIYALKIQQT
;
A
#
# COMPACT_ATOMS: atom_id res chain seq x y z
N MET A 1 21.72 -17.11 -15.66
CA MET A 1 20.44 -17.60 -16.25
C MET A 1 19.46 -16.43 -16.34
N LYS A 2 19.34 -15.82 -17.53
CA LYS A 2 18.56 -14.59 -17.75
C LYS A 2 17.07 -14.94 -17.69
N ARG A 3 16.43 -14.72 -16.53
CA ARG A 3 14.97 -14.78 -16.36
C ARG A 3 14.37 -13.92 -17.47
N ARG A 4 13.76 -14.53 -18.50
CA ARG A 4 12.95 -13.78 -19.46
C ARG A 4 11.91 -13.05 -18.62
N ASP A 5 12.00 -11.72 -18.61
CA ASP A 5 10.99 -10.85 -18.05
C ASP A 5 9.64 -11.28 -18.60
N ILE A 6 8.81 -11.84 -17.74
CA ILE A 6 7.53 -12.33 -18.17
C ILE A 6 6.60 -11.11 -18.22
N THR A 7 6.39 -10.64 -19.45
CA THR A 7 5.92 -9.27 -19.72
C THR A 7 4.51 -9.03 -19.21
N ILE A 8 3.63 -10.04 -19.26
CA ILE A 8 2.20 -9.90 -18.94
C ILE A 8 1.98 -9.81 -17.43
N SER A 9 2.50 -10.76 -16.65
CA SER A 9 2.38 -10.69 -15.18
C SER A 9 3.03 -9.44 -14.60
N LYS A 10 4.18 -9.02 -15.15
CA LYS A 10 4.85 -7.78 -14.75
C LYS A 10 4.01 -6.55 -15.05
N ALA A 11 3.40 -6.46 -16.24
CA ALA A 11 2.53 -5.35 -16.59
C ALA A 11 1.31 -5.28 -15.67
N LEU A 12 0.65 -6.41 -15.41
CA LEU A 12 -0.49 -6.49 -14.49
C LEU A 12 -0.12 -6.17 -13.05
N TYR A 13 1.06 -6.61 -12.61
CA TYR A 13 1.56 -6.30 -11.27
C TYR A 13 1.78 -4.80 -11.11
N LEU A 14 2.45 -4.16 -12.07
CA LEU A 14 2.74 -2.73 -12.03
C LEU A 14 1.48 -1.86 -12.20
N SER A 15 0.54 -2.25 -13.06
CA SER A 15 -0.73 -1.56 -13.20
C SER A 15 -1.58 -1.72 -11.94
N GLY A 16 -1.64 -2.93 -11.37
CA GLY A 16 -2.28 -3.21 -10.09
C GLY A 16 -1.72 -2.33 -8.96
N LEU A 17 -0.40 -2.27 -8.81
CA LEU A 17 0.24 -1.41 -7.79
C LEU A 17 -0.02 0.07 -8.03
N SER A 18 0.09 0.54 -9.28
CA SER A 18 -0.20 1.93 -9.62
C SER A 18 -1.63 2.30 -9.25
N LEU A 19 -2.58 1.43 -9.59
CA LEU A 19 -3.99 1.61 -9.29
C LEU A 19 -4.28 1.55 -7.77
N MET A 20 -3.56 0.71 -7.02
CA MET A 20 -3.65 0.67 -5.56
C MET A 20 -3.27 2.03 -4.98
N LEU A 21 -2.11 2.56 -5.41
CA LEU A 21 -1.57 3.80 -4.90
C LEU A 21 -2.42 5.01 -5.31
N LEU A 22 -3.02 4.98 -6.50
CA LEU A 22 -4.04 5.95 -6.89
C LEU A 22 -5.28 5.85 -5.99
N GLY A 23 -5.77 4.63 -5.73
CA GLY A 23 -7.00 4.37 -4.98
C GLY A 23 -6.91 4.64 -3.49
N LEU A 24 -5.76 4.43 -2.86
CA LEU A 24 -5.57 4.60 -1.41
C LEU A 24 -6.08 5.95 -0.86
N PRO A 25 -5.74 7.09 -1.48
CA PRO A 25 -6.26 8.39 -1.06
C PRO A 25 -7.55 8.82 -1.77
N THR A 26 -7.87 8.26 -2.93
CA THR A 26 -8.99 8.77 -3.76
C THR A 26 -10.26 7.93 -3.68
N SER A 27 -10.20 6.60 -3.66
CA SER A 27 -11.40 5.77 -3.81
C SER A 27 -11.24 4.31 -3.37
N ARG A 28 -12.18 3.85 -2.53
CA ARG A 28 -12.28 2.44 -2.12
C ARG A 28 -12.55 1.49 -3.30
N PHE A 29 -13.27 1.97 -4.31
CA PHE A 29 -13.58 1.20 -5.52
C PHE A 29 -12.31 0.89 -6.31
N LEU A 30 -11.45 1.90 -6.48
CA LEU A 30 -10.19 1.76 -7.20
C LEU A 30 -9.21 0.81 -6.48
N MET A 31 -9.19 0.85 -5.15
CA MET A 31 -8.47 -0.13 -4.32
C MET A 31 -8.96 -1.57 -4.57
N SER A 32 -10.27 -1.78 -4.67
CA SER A 32 -10.85 -3.10 -4.91
C SER A 32 -10.44 -3.65 -6.30
N ILE A 33 -10.58 -2.84 -7.36
CA ILE A 33 -10.13 -3.23 -8.71
C ILE A 33 -8.64 -3.57 -8.70
N SER A 34 -7.84 -2.77 -8.00
CA SER A 34 -6.41 -3.03 -7.86
C SER A 34 -6.12 -4.38 -7.18
N GLN A 35 -6.85 -4.75 -6.13
CA GLN A 35 -6.69 -6.05 -5.48
C GLN A 35 -6.96 -7.21 -6.44
N PHE A 36 -7.99 -7.11 -7.29
CA PHE A 36 -8.26 -8.11 -8.33
C PHE A 36 -7.16 -8.17 -9.40
N LEU A 37 -6.64 -7.03 -9.84
CA LEU A 37 -5.51 -6.97 -10.78
C LEU A 37 -4.25 -7.62 -10.19
N LEU A 38 -3.95 -7.32 -8.92
CA LEU A 38 -2.81 -7.91 -8.21
C LEU A 38 -2.99 -9.42 -7.99
N LEU A 39 -4.20 -9.88 -7.71
CA LEU A 39 -4.53 -11.31 -7.66
C LEU A 39 -4.32 -11.97 -9.03
N GLY A 40 -4.80 -11.34 -10.11
CA GLY A 40 -4.58 -11.80 -11.48
C GLY A 40 -3.09 -11.87 -11.84
N ALA A 41 -2.33 -10.83 -11.51
CA ALA A 41 -0.88 -10.80 -11.69
C ALA A 41 -0.19 -11.93 -10.91
N TRP A 42 -0.64 -12.18 -9.68
CA TRP A 42 -0.16 -13.28 -8.85
C TRP A 42 -0.42 -14.64 -9.50
N VAL A 43 -1.65 -14.91 -9.98
CA VAL A 43 -1.99 -16.17 -10.66
C VAL A 43 -1.17 -16.35 -11.93
N ILE A 44 -1.13 -15.34 -12.80
CA ILE A 44 -0.43 -15.41 -14.10
C ILE A 44 1.08 -15.60 -13.90
N TYR A 45 1.69 -14.92 -12.93
CA TYR A 45 3.09 -15.15 -12.61
C TYR A 45 3.37 -16.59 -12.17
N GLY A 46 2.45 -17.23 -11.44
CA GLY A 46 2.58 -18.63 -11.03
C GLY A 46 2.49 -19.60 -12.21
N ILE A 47 1.55 -19.34 -13.13
CA ILE A 47 1.40 -20.04 -14.40
C ILE A 47 2.69 -19.98 -15.21
N GLU A 48 3.21 -18.78 -15.40
CA GLU A 48 4.41 -18.53 -16.19
C GLU A 48 5.65 -19.20 -15.58
N GLN A 49 5.76 -19.20 -14.25
CA GLN A 49 6.85 -19.87 -13.53
C GLN A 49 6.83 -21.39 -13.74
N ILE A 50 5.65 -22.02 -13.72
CA ILE A 50 5.52 -23.46 -13.97
C ILE A 50 5.74 -23.80 -15.43
N ALA A 51 5.21 -23.00 -16.36
CA ALA A 51 5.50 -23.16 -17.77
C ALA A 51 7.01 -23.10 -18.05
N ALA A 52 7.73 -22.19 -17.38
CA ALA A 52 9.19 -22.07 -17.49
C ALA A 52 9.94 -23.26 -16.87
N SER A 53 9.35 -23.99 -15.92
CA SER A 53 9.94 -25.19 -15.32
C SER A 53 9.87 -26.44 -16.22
N GLY A 54 9.27 -26.33 -17.41
CA GLY A 54 9.16 -27.43 -18.38
C GLY A 54 8.00 -28.40 -18.11
N ILE A 55 7.16 -28.12 -17.11
CA ILE A 55 5.98 -28.93 -16.79
C ILE A 55 4.89 -28.67 -17.86
N LYS A 56 4.52 -29.71 -18.60
CA LYS A 56 3.46 -29.65 -19.62
C LYS A 56 2.09 -29.35 -18.97
N PRO A 57 1.23 -28.56 -19.63
CA PRO A 57 -0.14 -28.35 -19.17
C PRO A 57 -0.93 -29.67 -19.19
N GLY A 58 -1.64 -29.95 -18.10
CA GLY A 58 -2.45 -31.15 -17.87
C GLY A 58 -3.40 -30.95 -16.70
N LEU A 59 -4.19 -31.98 -16.34
CA LEU A 59 -5.25 -31.85 -15.32
C LEU A 59 -4.73 -31.37 -13.95
N MET A 60 -3.55 -31.83 -13.53
CA MET A 60 -2.93 -31.45 -12.24
C MET A 60 -2.21 -30.11 -12.27
N TRP A 61 -2.15 -29.44 -13.42
CA TRP A 61 -1.34 -28.23 -13.58
C TRP A 61 -1.82 -27.07 -12.69
N PRO A 62 -3.13 -26.79 -12.52
CA PRO A 62 -3.60 -25.76 -11.59
C PRO A 62 -3.22 -26.05 -10.13
N LEU A 63 -3.30 -27.31 -9.70
CA LEU A 63 -2.91 -27.74 -8.35
C LEU A 63 -1.42 -27.46 -8.09
N ARG A 64 -0.56 -27.73 -9.07
CA ARG A 64 0.88 -27.45 -8.98
C ARG A 64 1.18 -25.95 -8.91
N VAL A 65 0.44 -25.12 -9.64
CA VAL A 65 0.57 -23.63 -9.55
C VAL A 65 0.33 -23.19 -8.12
N VAL A 66 -0.77 -23.66 -7.53
CA VAL A 66 -1.15 -23.33 -6.15
C VAL A 66 -0.08 -23.83 -5.17
N GLU A 67 0.30 -25.10 -5.25
CA GLU A 67 1.29 -25.73 -4.36
C GLU A 67 2.63 -24.96 -4.34
N ASN A 68 3.18 -24.65 -5.50
CA ASN A 68 4.45 -23.91 -5.62
C ASN A 68 4.35 -22.50 -4.99
N ARG A 69 3.21 -21.82 -5.17
CA ARG A 69 3.02 -20.45 -4.65
C ARG A 69 2.82 -20.42 -3.15
N PHE A 70 2.05 -21.34 -2.60
CA PHE A 70 1.92 -21.48 -1.15
C PHE A 70 3.25 -21.91 -0.52
N GLY A 71 4.01 -22.81 -1.16
CA GLY A 71 5.35 -23.17 -0.69
C GLY A 71 6.33 -21.99 -0.64
N CYS A 72 6.31 -21.11 -1.64
CA CYS A 72 7.10 -19.86 -1.61
C CYS A 72 6.63 -18.89 -0.53
N PHE A 73 5.31 -18.82 -0.32
CA PHE A 73 4.69 -17.95 0.67
C PHE A 73 5.07 -18.35 2.10
N PHE A 74 4.93 -19.64 2.47
CA PHE A 74 5.26 -20.15 3.80
C PHE A 74 6.76 -20.12 4.13
N ARG A 75 7.62 -19.81 3.15
CA ARG A 75 9.05 -19.60 3.39
C ARG A 75 9.34 -18.20 3.93
N GLN A 76 8.43 -17.23 3.79
CA GLN A 76 8.67 -15.85 4.17
C GLN A 76 8.12 -15.51 5.55
N ARG A 77 9.00 -15.04 6.43
CA ARG A 77 8.70 -14.77 7.84
C ARG A 77 7.67 -13.66 7.99
N GLU A 78 7.80 -12.61 7.19
CA GLU A 78 6.95 -11.42 7.18
C GLU A 78 5.51 -11.80 6.81
N ALA A 79 5.37 -12.60 5.75
CA ALA A 79 4.10 -13.11 5.26
C ALA A 79 3.36 -13.96 6.30
N ILE A 80 4.08 -14.83 7.03
CA ILE A 80 3.50 -15.66 8.09
C ILE A 80 2.94 -14.79 9.23
N ILE A 81 3.63 -13.72 9.63
CA ILE A 81 3.17 -12.84 10.71
C ILE A 81 1.80 -12.24 10.38
N PHE A 82 1.59 -11.78 9.13
CA PHE A 82 0.30 -11.25 8.72
C PHE A 82 -0.82 -12.28 8.74
N ILE A 83 -0.53 -13.54 8.35
CA ILE A 83 -1.51 -14.62 8.50
C ILE A 83 -1.80 -14.92 9.95
N LEU A 84 -0.79 -14.97 10.82
CA LEU A 84 -0.98 -15.25 12.24
C LEU A 84 -1.87 -14.20 12.91
N ILE A 85 -1.71 -12.91 12.56
CA ILE A 85 -2.58 -11.84 13.07
C ILE A 85 -4.03 -12.04 12.63
N PHE A 86 -4.25 -12.43 11.38
CA PHE A 86 -5.60 -12.72 10.88
C PHE A 86 -6.20 -14.00 11.52
N LEU A 87 -5.40 -15.05 11.67
CA LEU A 87 -5.82 -16.29 12.34
C LEU A 87 -6.14 -16.06 13.81
N LEU A 88 -5.37 -15.23 14.52
CA LEU A 88 -5.65 -14.85 15.89
C LEU A 88 -7.04 -14.20 16.01
N HIS A 89 -7.41 -13.34 15.05
CA HIS A 89 -8.74 -12.76 15.00
C HIS A 89 -9.82 -13.82 14.76
N GLY A 90 -9.56 -14.80 13.89
CA GLY A 90 -10.44 -15.95 13.67
C GLY A 90 -10.61 -16.84 14.92
N ILE A 91 -9.52 -17.10 15.65
CA ILE A 91 -9.56 -17.84 16.93
C ILE A 91 -10.34 -17.05 17.97
N GLY A 92 -10.21 -15.72 17.99
CA GLY A 92 -10.99 -14.84 18.86
C GLY A 92 -12.51 -14.98 18.67
N LEU A 93 -12.98 -15.41 17.49
CA LEU A 93 -14.40 -15.67 17.26
C LEU A 93 -14.94 -16.85 18.07
N LEU A 94 -14.09 -17.75 18.58
CA LEU A 94 -14.52 -18.83 19.48
C LEU A 94 -15.06 -18.30 20.82
N TRP A 95 -14.70 -17.06 21.18
CA TRP A 95 -15.14 -16.39 22.41
C TRP A 95 -16.24 -15.34 22.20
N THR A 96 -16.68 -15.10 20.95
CA THR A 96 -17.74 -14.11 20.69
C THR A 96 -19.13 -14.77 20.65
N SER A 97 -20.13 -14.04 21.14
CA SER A 97 -21.54 -14.40 21.00
C SER A 97 -22.13 -13.94 19.66
N ASP A 98 -21.53 -12.94 19.02
CA ASP A 98 -21.99 -12.40 17.73
C ASP A 98 -21.11 -12.91 16.58
N LEU A 99 -21.36 -14.16 16.18
CA LEU A 99 -20.69 -14.78 15.04
C LEU A 99 -20.99 -14.10 13.70
N PRO A 100 -22.24 -13.67 13.39
CA PRO A 100 -22.53 -12.95 12.16
C PRO A 100 -21.67 -11.70 11.98
N PHE A 101 -21.54 -10.87 13.02
CA PHE A 101 -20.69 -9.69 12.99
C PHE A 101 -19.22 -10.04 12.81
N GLY A 102 -18.73 -11.03 13.56
CA GLY A 102 -17.34 -11.47 13.48
C GLY A 102 -16.93 -12.02 12.11
N LEU A 103 -17.80 -12.82 11.48
CA LEU A 103 -17.58 -13.32 10.12
C LEU A 103 -17.62 -12.22 9.07
N HIS A 104 -18.47 -11.21 9.27
CA HIS A 104 -18.51 -10.02 8.41
C HIS A 104 -17.19 -9.23 8.51
N ASP A 105 -16.64 -9.05 9.72
CA ASP A 105 -15.37 -8.35 9.92
C ASP A 105 -14.18 -9.10 9.29
N LEU A 106 -14.13 -10.43 9.45
CA LEU A 106 -13.13 -11.27 8.75
C LEU A 106 -13.22 -11.12 7.23
N ARG A 107 -14.43 -11.10 6.67
CA ARG A 107 -14.64 -10.96 5.22
C ARG A 107 -14.10 -9.64 4.69
N ILE A 108 -14.27 -8.55 5.43
CA ILE A 108 -13.74 -7.23 5.04
C ILE A 108 -12.21 -7.18 5.11
N LYS A 109 -11.60 -7.90 6.06
CA LYS A 109 -10.14 -7.94 6.25
C LYS A 109 -9.43 -8.94 5.34
N LEU A 110 -10.13 -9.96 4.85
CA LEU A 110 -9.53 -11.02 4.02
C LEU A 110 -8.83 -10.49 2.75
N PRO A 111 -9.39 -9.53 1.99
CA PRO A 111 -8.69 -8.92 0.85
C PRO A 111 -7.37 -8.23 1.23
N LEU A 112 -7.19 -7.80 2.48
CA LEU A 112 -5.94 -7.16 2.93
C LEU A 112 -4.78 -8.15 3.02
N LEU A 113 -5.05 -9.44 3.24
CA LEU A 113 -4.04 -10.50 3.22
C LEU A 113 -3.43 -10.72 1.84
N LEU A 114 -4.10 -10.25 0.78
CA LEU A 114 -3.55 -10.30 -0.57
C LEU A 114 -2.22 -9.54 -0.67
N LEU A 115 -2.11 -8.37 -0.03
CA LEU A 115 -0.92 -7.52 -0.11
C LEU A 115 0.36 -8.24 0.40
N PRO A 116 0.40 -8.80 1.62
CA PRO A 116 1.58 -9.53 2.06
C PRO A 116 1.86 -10.77 1.19
N ILE A 117 0.85 -11.46 0.65
CA ILE A 117 1.03 -12.58 -0.29
C ILE A 117 1.70 -12.12 -1.59
N VAL A 118 1.22 -11.01 -2.17
CA VAL A 118 1.72 -10.45 -3.42
C VAL A 118 3.15 -9.95 -3.24
N PHE A 119 3.41 -9.13 -2.23
CA PHE A 119 4.74 -8.55 -2.00
C PHE A 119 5.79 -9.58 -1.58
N SER A 120 5.39 -10.65 -0.90
CA SER A 120 6.31 -11.75 -0.59
C SER A 120 6.65 -12.56 -1.85
N THR A 121 5.64 -13.00 -2.60
CA THR A 121 5.86 -14.04 -3.62
C THR A 121 6.15 -13.52 -5.03
N LEU A 122 5.92 -12.24 -5.32
CA LEU A 122 6.28 -11.63 -6.60
C LEU A 122 7.70 -11.04 -6.60
N PRO A 123 8.30 -10.82 -7.78
CA PRO A 123 9.62 -10.23 -7.88
C PRO A 123 9.72 -8.86 -7.19
N ALA A 124 10.85 -8.63 -6.51
CA ALA A 124 11.16 -7.33 -5.92
C ALA A 124 11.18 -6.22 -6.97
N LEU A 125 10.68 -5.05 -6.59
CA LEU A 125 10.68 -3.87 -7.44
C LEU A 125 12.10 -3.29 -7.53
N ASN A 126 12.50 -2.87 -8.73
CA ASN A 126 13.73 -2.08 -8.86
C ASN A 126 13.52 -0.66 -8.30
N GLN A 127 14.61 0.04 -7.99
CA GLN A 127 14.54 1.37 -7.39
C GLN A 127 13.79 2.39 -8.26
N LYS A 128 13.94 2.33 -9.58
CA LYS A 128 13.29 3.27 -10.52
C LYS A 128 11.77 3.11 -10.49
N THR A 129 11.28 1.87 -10.58
CA THR A 129 9.87 1.52 -10.54
C THR A 129 9.25 1.84 -9.18
N PHE A 130 9.96 1.53 -8.09
CA PHE A 130 9.54 1.91 -6.75
C PHE A 130 9.38 3.44 -6.63
N ASN A 131 10.36 4.20 -7.14
CA ASN A 131 10.27 5.66 -7.12
C ASN A 131 9.09 6.19 -7.94
N THR A 132 8.86 5.63 -9.14
CA THR A 132 7.71 5.99 -9.98
C THR A 132 6.38 5.73 -9.26
N LEU A 133 6.24 4.57 -8.62
CA LEU A 133 5.05 4.21 -7.84
C LEU A 133 4.83 5.19 -6.68
N LEU A 134 5.88 5.54 -5.95
CA LEU A 134 5.79 6.55 -4.90
C LEU A 134 5.37 7.93 -5.43
N PHE A 135 5.86 8.37 -6.60
CA PHE A 135 5.39 9.62 -7.20
C PHE A 135 3.92 9.53 -7.61
N ILE A 136 3.46 8.41 -8.16
CA ILE A 136 2.04 8.18 -8.45
C ILE A 136 1.20 8.36 -7.18
N TYR A 137 1.64 7.79 -6.06
CA TYR A 137 0.98 7.97 -4.77
C TYR A 137 0.95 9.43 -4.31
N LEU A 138 2.07 10.15 -4.38
CA LEU A 138 2.12 11.57 -3.99
C LEU A 138 1.22 12.43 -4.88
N PHE A 139 1.19 12.20 -6.19
CA PHE A 139 0.27 12.91 -7.08
C PHE A 139 -1.20 12.52 -6.85
N ALA A 140 -1.48 11.28 -6.45
CA ALA A 140 -2.83 10.86 -6.05
C ALA A 140 -3.31 11.61 -4.79
N LEU A 141 -2.42 11.81 -3.82
CA LEU A 141 -2.71 12.63 -2.63
C LEU A 141 -2.97 14.09 -2.99
N LEU A 142 -2.19 14.64 -3.93
CA LEU A 142 -2.42 16.00 -4.42
C LEU A 142 -3.79 16.10 -5.09
N ALA A 143 -4.16 15.16 -5.96
CA ALA A 143 -5.47 15.11 -6.59
C ALA A 143 -6.61 15.00 -5.56
N ALA A 144 -6.47 14.14 -4.55
CA ALA A 144 -7.44 14.02 -3.47
C ALA A 144 -7.58 15.33 -2.67
N SER A 145 -6.48 16.03 -2.42
CA SER A 145 -6.51 17.35 -1.75
C SER A 145 -7.14 18.44 -2.62
N ALA A 146 -6.95 18.39 -3.94
CA ALA A 146 -7.57 19.31 -4.88
C ALA A 146 -9.09 19.09 -4.98
N GLU A 147 -9.52 17.82 -4.98
CA GLU A 147 -10.94 17.46 -4.89
C GLU A 147 -11.57 18.01 -3.60
N CYS A 148 -10.88 17.88 -2.46
CA CYS A 148 -11.32 18.45 -1.19
C CYS A 148 -11.52 19.98 -1.28
N ILE A 149 -10.59 20.70 -1.91
CA ILE A 149 -10.73 22.14 -2.14
C ILE A 149 -11.94 22.44 -3.03
N TYR A 150 -12.12 21.69 -4.11
CA TYR A 150 -13.23 21.89 -5.04
C TYR A 150 -14.59 21.76 -4.33
N ILE A 151 -14.75 20.73 -3.51
CA ILE A 151 -15.97 20.49 -2.73
C ILE A 151 -16.19 21.63 -1.73
N LEU A 152 -15.13 22.09 -1.04
CA LEU A 152 -15.19 23.22 -0.10
C LEU A 152 -15.72 24.51 -0.75
N PHE A 153 -15.40 24.77 -2.02
CA PHE A 153 -15.88 25.96 -2.72
C PHE A 153 -17.25 25.79 -3.39
N THR A 154 -17.69 24.56 -3.61
CA THR A 154 -18.93 24.27 -4.38
C THR A 154 -20.10 23.91 -3.49
N GLU A 155 -19.85 23.30 -2.33
CA GLU A 155 -20.87 22.79 -1.43
C GLU A 155 -20.97 23.61 -0.13
N ASN A 156 -22.17 23.68 0.46
CA ASN A 156 -22.38 24.32 1.75
C ASN A 156 -22.04 23.35 2.88
N ILE A 157 -20.75 23.25 3.20
CA ILE A 157 -20.23 22.33 4.20
C ILE A 157 -20.20 23.01 5.58
N THR A 158 -20.83 22.40 6.58
CA THR A 158 -20.86 22.90 7.96
C THR A 158 -19.68 22.37 8.79
N ASP A 159 -19.23 21.14 8.52
CA ASP A 159 -18.04 20.53 9.14
C ASP A 159 -16.97 20.24 8.08
N ILE A 160 -15.75 20.74 8.31
CA ILE A 160 -14.56 20.51 7.46
C ILE A 160 -14.26 19.01 7.32
N ARG A 161 -14.74 18.17 8.23
CA ARG A 161 -14.57 16.71 8.19
C ARG A 161 -15.36 16.03 7.07
N ASP A 162 -16.40 16.69 6.54
CA ASP A 162 -17.26 16.13 5.50
C ASP A 162 -16.72 16.40 4.09
N ILE A 163 -15.63 17.17 3.97
CA ILE A 163 -14.96 17.47 2.71
C ILE A 163 -14.43 16.18 2.02
N SER A 164 -14.15 15.12 2.79
CA SER A 164 -13.68 13.85 2.25
C SER A 164 -14.87 12.93 1.93
N THR A 165 -15.33 12.92 0.68
CA THR A 165 -16.52 12.18 0.23
C THR A 165 -16.25 10.68 0.01
N HIS A 166 -15.14 10.34 -0.65
CA HIS A 166 -14.84 8.97 -1.06
C HIS A 166 -14.22 8.09 0.04
N ILE A 167 -13.43 8.69 0.92
CA ILE A 167 -12.80 8.03 2.07
C ILE A 167 -13.00 8.85 3.33
N SER A 168 -12.92 8.22 4.50
CA SER A 168 -13.08 8.96 5.76
C SER A 168 -11.93 9.95 5.98
N HIS A 169 -12.23 11.09 6.61
CA HIS A 169 -11.23 12.10 6.97
C HIS A 169 -10.06 11.53 7.78
N VAL A 170 -10.30 10.52 8.63
CA VAL A 170 -9.25 9.80 9.36
C VAL A 170 -8.32 9.06 8.40
N ARG A 171 -8.87 8.36 7.40
CA ARG A 171 -8.09 7.60 6.42
C ARG A 171 -7.31 8.53 5.50
N LEU A 172 -7.91 9.66 5.11
CA LEU A 172 -7.23 10.67 4.31
C LEU A 172 -6.10 11.34 5.10
N ALA A 173 -6.32 11.66 6.39
CA ALA A 173 -5.29 12.20 7.27
C ALA A 173 -4.09 11.26 7.42
N LEU A 174 -4.31 9.95 7.62
CA LEU A 174 -3.23 8.96 7.67
C LEU A 174 -2.47 8.86 6.34
N ASN A 175 -3.16 9.00 5.22
CA ASN A 175 -2.58 9.06 3.89
C ASN A 175 -1.71 10.33 3.69
N PHE A 176 -2.14 11.49 4.18
CA PHE A 176 -1.29 12.68 4.19
C PHE A 176 -0.03 12.49 5.04
N VAL A 177 -0.14 11.88 6.23
CA VAL A 177 1.02 11.56 7.06
C VAL A 177 2.02 10.66 6.32
N ALA A 178 1.54 9.61 5.65
CA ALA A 178 2.39 8.75 4.82
C ALA A 178 3.05 9.54 3.68
N GLY A 179 2.32 10.42 2.99
CA GLY A 179 2.85 11.30 1.95
C GLY A 179 3.96 12.22 2.44
N ILE A 180 3.81 12.82 3.62
CA ILE A 180 4.81 13.69 4.25
C ILE A 180 6.12 12.92 4.47
N PHE A 181 6.05 11.71 5.05
CA PHE A 181 7.23 10.90 5.31
C PHE A 181 7.86 10.31 4.05
N PHE A 182 7.07 9.95 3.04
CA PHE A 182 7.60 9.47 1.76
C PHE A 182 8.29 10.59 0.97
N GLY A 183 7.76 11.81 0.99
CA GLY A 183 8.47 12.94 0.41
C GLY A 183 9.70 13.35 1.24
N GLY A 184 9.60 13.29 2.56
CA GLY A 184 10.74 13.46 3.48
C GLY A 184 11.86 12.44 3.24
N TYR A 185 11.52 11.18 2.96
CA TYR A 185 12.49 10.15 2.58
C TYR A 185 13.36 10.58 1.40
N TYR A 186 12.79 11.26 0.39
CA TYR A 186 13.56 11.75 -0.75
C TYR A 186 14.41 12.98 -0.47
N LEU A 187 14.06 13.77 0.55
CA LEU A 187 14.86 14.91 0.99
C LEU A 187 16.07 14.47 1.80
N PHE A 188 15.90 13.51 2.71
CA PHE A 188 16.92 13.15 3.70
C PHE A 188 17.72 11.88 3.35
N SER A 189 17.21 11.01 2.47
CA SER A 189 17.92 9.78 2.09
C SER A 189 18.91 10.01 0.95
N GLY A 190 20.21 9.92 1.26
CA GLY A 190 21.28 9.92 0.25
C GLY A 190 21.21 8.74 -0.74
N LYS A 191 20.41 7.71 -0.45
CA LYS A 191 20.20 6.53 -1.30
C LYS A 191 19.19 6.75 -2.43
N ALA A 192 18.47 7.87 -2.43
CA ALA A 192 17.50 8.18 -3.46
C ALA A 192 18.20 8.59 -4.77
N THR A 193 18.12 7.71 -5.78
CA THR A 193 18.60 7.94 -7.16
C THR A 193 17.66 8.88 -7.94
N LEU A 194 17.32 10.03 -7.36
CA LEU A 194 16.43 11.03 -7.97
C LEU A 194 17.20 12.26 -8.43
N SER A 195 16.68 12.93 -9.46
CA SER A 195 17.20 14.22 -9.91
C SER A 195 16.92 15.31 -8.86
N ARG A 196 17.72 16.39 -8.87
CA ARG A 196 17.53 17.52 -7.94
C ARG A 196 16.11 18.11 -8.03
N TRP A 197 15.56 18.20 -9.24
CA TRP A 197 14.18 18.66 -9.47
C TRP A 197 13.13 17.77 -8.79
N GLN A 198 13.25 16.45 -8.92
CA GLN A 198 12.32 15.49 -8.29
C GLN A 198 12.32 15.60 -6.76
N ARG A 199 13.47 15.88 -6.14
CA ARG A 199 13.57 16.12 -4.70
C ARG A 199 12.85 17.40 -4.28
N ILE A 200 12.99 18.48 -5.05
CA ILE A 200 12.28 19.74 -4.80
C ILE A 200 10.78 19.54 -4.89
N VAL A 201 10.29 18.86 -5.94
CA VAL A 201 8.87 18.53 -6.10
C VAL A 201 8.36 17.71 -4.91
N ALA A 202 9.09 16.66 -4.50
CA ALA A 202 8.70 15.85 -3.35
C ALA A 202 8.64 16.66 -2.04
N GLY A 203 9.56 17.61 -1.84
CA GLY A 203 9.56 18.51 -0.69
C GLY A 203 8.38 19.47 -0.68
N LEU A 204 8.05 20.08 -1.83
CA LEU A 204 6.88 20.95 -1.96
C LEU A 204 5.58 20.19 -1.69
N LEU A 205 5.45 18.97 -2.23
CA LEU A 205 4.30 18.11 -1.95
C LEU A 205 4.21 17.74 -0.46
N SER A 206 5.34 17.46 0.19
CA SER A 206 5.36 17.17 1.64
C SER A 206 4.88 18.36 2.46
N GLY A 207 5.33 19.57 2.14
CA GLY A 207 4.87 20.80 2.79
C GLY A 207 3.37 21.03 2.58
N TRP A 208 2.89 20.80 1.35
CA TRP A 208 1.46 20.87 1.02
C TRP A 208 0.62 19.88 1.84
N PHE A 209 1.06 18.63 1.95
CA PHE A 209 0.34 17.61 2.74
C PHE A 209 0.35 17.90 4.24
N LEU A 210 1.44 18.49 4.76
CA LEU A 210 1.48 18.96 6.15
C LEU A 210 0.47 20.09 6.40
N PHE A 211 0.40 21.05 5.49
CA PHE A 211 -0.61 22.11 5.55
C PHE A 211 -2.03 21.50 5.54
N PHE A 212 -2.31 20.58 4.62
CA PHE A 212 -3.62 19.92 4.50
C PHE A 212 -4.00 19.10 5.75
N LEU A 213 -3.03 18.41 6.36
CA LEU A 213 -3.24 17.65 7.58
C LEU A 213 -3.75 18.54 8.73
N ILE A 214 -3.15 19.72 8.88
CA ILE A 214 -3.54 20.73 9.89
C ILE A 214 -4.90 21.34 9.52
N PHE A 215 -5.09 21.67 8.24
CA PHE A 215 -6.34 22.24 7.71
C PHE A 215 -7.54 21.34 7.98
N MET A 216 -7.41 20.02 7.81
CA MET A 216 -8.47 19.04 8.07
C MET A 216 -8.82 18.86 9.55
N LYS A 217 -8.04 19.44 10.49
CA LYS A 217 -8.26 19.35 11.95
C LYS A 217 -8.51 17.92 12.45
N SER A 218 -7.80 16.94 11.90
CA SER A 218 -7.91 15.53 12.28
C SER A 218 -6.97 15.20 13.45
N PRO A 219 -7.48 14.94 14.67
CA PRO A 219 -6.64 14.69 15.83
C PRO A 219 -5.78 13.43 15.63
N THR A 220 -6.37 12.37 15.08
CA THR A 220 -5.67 11.10 14.80
C THR A 220 -4.48 11.31 13.88
N GLY A 221 -4.65 12.10 12.81
CA GLY A 221 -3.57 12.39 11.87
C GLY A 221 -2.41 13.15 12.52
N ILE A 222 -2.73 14.18 13.31
CA ILE A 222 -1.74 14.98 14.04
C ILE A 222 -0.98 14.12 15.06
N ILE A 223 -1.68 13.30 15.85
CA ILE A 223 -1.07 12.41 16.83
C ILE A 223 -0.10 11.44 16.14
N VAL A 224 -0.52 10.79 15.05
CA VAL A 224 0.33 9.84 14.32
C VAL A 224 1.54 10.53 13.70
N PHE A 225 1.39 11.75 13.18
CA PHE A 225 2.51 12.54 12.67
C PHE A 225 3.55 12.84 13.76
N ILE A 226 3.11 13.31 14.94
CA ILE A 226 3.99 13.63 16.08
C ILE A 226 4.70 12.37 16.57
N LEU A 227 3.97 11.27 16.77
CA LEU A 227 4.53 10.01 17.24
C LEU A 227 5.59 9.48 16.27
N THR A 228 5.28 9.44 14.97
CA THR A 228 6.22 8.94 13.95
C THR A 228 7.46 9.82 13.86
N THR A 229 7.30 11.15 13.89
CA THR A 229 8.43 12.09 13.89
C THR A 229 9.33 11.89 15.12
N THR A 230 8.72 11.72 16.29
CA THR A 230 9.44 11.49 17.55
C THR A 230 10.23 10.18 17.51
N ILE A 231 9.61 9.09 17.05
CA ILE A 231 10.28 7.79 16.91
C ILE A 231 11.46 7.88 15.93
N LEU A 232 11.27 8.51 14.76
CA LEU A 232 12.34 8.68 13.78
C LEU A 232 13.48 9.55 14.32
N PHE A 233 13.16 10.60 15.07
CA PHE A 233 14.16 11.44 15.74
C PHE A 233 15.00 10.63 16.72
N PHE A 234 14.38 9.83 17.60
CA PHE A 234 15.11 8.96 18.53
C PHE A 234 15.97 7.92 17.82
N ILE A 235 15.46 7.27 16.77
CA ILE A 235 16.24 6.30 15.98
C ILE A 235 17.47 6.99 15.36
N TYR A 236 17.30 8.20 14.81
CA TYR A 236 18.40 8.93 14.20
C TYR A 236 19.42 9.42 15.23
N ALA A 237 18.96 9.93 16.38
CA ALA A 237 19.81 10.35 17.48
C ALA A 237 20.65 9.19 18.05
N LEU A 238 20.04 8.01 18.26
CA LEU A 238 20.76 6.82 18.71
C LEU A 238 21.76 6.31 17.68
N LYS A 239 21.45 6.42 16.39
CA LYS A 239 22.37 6.03 15.32
C LYS A 239 23.59 6.94 15.24
N ILE A 240 23.43 8.24 15.48
CA ILE A 240 24.56 9.18 15.55
C ILE A 240 25.51 8.82 16.71
N GLN A 241 24.99 8.36 17.84
CA GLN A 241 25.83 7.97 18.99
C GLN A 241 26.63 6.68 18.76
N GLN A 242 26.30 5.89 17.75
CA GLN A 242 26.98 4.64 17.41
C GLN A 242 28.00 4.78 16.26
N THR A 243 28.13 5.97 15.67
CA THR A 243 29.04 6.25 14.54
C THR A 243 30.21 7.09 15.03
#